data_AF-G0ES45-F1
#
_entry.id   AF-G0ES45-F1
#
_cell.length_a   1.000
_cell.length_b   1.000
_cell.length_c   1.000
_cell.angle_alpha   90.00
_cell.angle_beta   90.00
_cell.angle_gamma   90.00
#
_symmetry.space_group_name_H-M   'P 1'
#
loop_
_entity.id
_entity.type
_entity.pdbx_description
1 polymer ?
#
loop_
_entity_poly.entity_id
_entity_poly.type
_entity_poly.pdbx_seq_one_letter_code
_entity_poly.pdbx_strand_id
1 'polypeptide(L)'
;MLDTVGWFNGIGNGQALDQDALASLKILTTRGAAEQNARLNATLVPGTKSALGPDCNTAGAVSEQRQARDAAGNLVTHTQAAYSWTGQGGPFSLLRSNLLDPTTVMMSTSAGLMDLKGAGPNDGLVSVCSSKWGRVLATGYYWNHLDEVNQMAGLYQDVDPRTVILSHANRLRNDQL
;
A
#
# COMPACT_ATOMS: atom_id res chain seq x y z
N MET A 1 -6.01 13.39 -21.34
CA MET A 1 -6.85 12.18 -21.38
C MET A 1 -6.61 11.25 -20.18
N LEU A 2 -5.45 11.30 -19.51
CA LEU A 2 -5.21 10.54 -18.27
C LEU A 2 -5.82 11.20 -17.02
N ASP A 3 -6.04 12.51 -17.05
CA ASP A 3 -6.52 13.30 -15.90
C ASP A 3 -8.05 13.23 -15.68
N THR A 4 -8.79 12.63 -16.62
CA THR A 4 -10.26 12.65 -16.61
C THR A 4 -10.88 11.71 -15.56
N VAL A 5 -10.19 10.63 -15.16
CA VAL A 5 -10.74 9.65 -14.20
C VAL A 5 -10.77 10.21 -12.77
N GLY A 6 -9.69 10.86 -12.32
CA GLY A 6 -9.64 11.52 -11.02
C GLY A 6 -10.58 12.73 -10.94
N TRP A 7 -10.81 13.41 -12.07
CA TRP A 7 -11.79 14.48 -12.19
C TRP A 7 -13.23 14.01 -11.91
N PHE A 8 -13.65 12.84 -12.41
CA PHE A 8 -14.99 12.29 -12.14
C PHE A 8 -15.19 11.92 -10.66
N ASN A 9 -14.17 11.35 -10.00
CA ASN A 9 -14.23 11.05 -8.57
C ASN A 9 -14.27 12.35 -7.73
N GLY A 10 -13.45 13.34 -8.09
CA GLY A 10 -13.45 14.66 -7.46
C GLY A 10 -14.81 15.36 -7.55
N ILE A 11 -15.44 15.39 -8.74
CA ILE A 11 -16.77 15.98 -8.91
C ILE A 11 -17.84 15.25 -8.11
N GLY A 12 -17.78 13.92 -8.05
CA GLY A 12 -18.67 13.13 -7.19
C GLY A 12 -18.61 13.53 -5.71
N ASN A 13 -17.46 14.05 -5.26
CA ASN A 13 -17.23 14.54 -3.90
C ASN A 13 -17.21 16.08 -3.79
N GLY A 14 -17.63 16.80 -4.84
CA GLY A 14 -17.75 18.27 -4.85
C GLY A 14 -16.43 19.04 -4.89
N GLN A 15 -15.31 18.41 -5.28
CA GLN A 15 -14.00 19.06 -5.37
C GLN A 15 -13.34 18.85 -6.74
N ALA A 16 -12.94 19.94 -7.39
CA ALA A 16 -12.04 19.88 -8.54
C ALA A 16 -10.60 19.87 -8.00
N LEU A 17 -9.98 18.70 -7.96
CA LEU A 17 -8.59 18.51 -7.51
C LEU A 17 -7.65 18.52 -8.70
N ASP A 18 -6.48 19.15 -8.55
CA ASP A 18 -5.41 19.06 -9.55
C ASP A 18 -5.05 17.60 -9.81
N GLN A 19 -4.99 17.23 -11.09
CA GLN A 19 -4.66 15.88 -11.54
C GLN A 19 -3.35 15.92 -12.32
N ASP A 20 -2.38 15.13 -11.89
CA ASP A 20 -1.14 14.88 -12.63
C ASP A 20 -0.87 13.38 -12.66
N ALA A 21 -1.56 12.70 -13.59
CA ALA A 21 -1.44 11.25 -13.72
C ALA A 21 -0.03 10.80 -14.10
N LEU A 22 0.76 11.64 -14.79
CA LEU A 22 2.14 11.30 -15.16
C LEU A 22 3.05 11.31 -13.93
N ALA A 23 2.91 12.30 -13.06
CA ALA A 23 3.62 12.31 -11.78
C ALA A 23 3.23 11.10 -10.92
N SER A 24 1.93 10.78 -10.81
CA SER A 24 1.45 9.61 -10.06
C SER A 24 2.01 8.29 -10.62
N LEU A 25 2.04 8.12 -11.94
CA LEU A 25 2.62 6.91 -12.54
C LEU A 25 4.14 6.84 -12.32
N LYS A 26 4.83 7.98 -12.38
CA LYS A 26 6.29 8.04 -12.17
C LYS A 26 6.69 7.58 -10.76
N ILE A 27 5.99 8.07 -9.73
CA ILE A 27 6.31 7.72 -8.34
C ILE A 27 6.04 6.26 -8.01
N LEU A 28 5.10 5.62 -8.73
CA LEU A 28 4.75 4.20 -8.54
C LEU A 28 5.66 3.23 -9.32
N THR A 29 6.56 3.72 -10.18
CA THR A 29 7.58 2.84 -10.78
C THR A 29 8.56 2.34 -9.72
N THR A 30 9.17 1.18 -9.91
CA THR A 30 10.20 0.66 -9.00
C THR A 30 11.35 1.65 -8.77
N ARG A 31 11.75 2.39 -9.81
CA ARG A 31 12.76 3.45 -9.70
C ARG A 31 12.26 4.63 -8.87
N GLY A 32 11.05 5.12 -9.14
CA GLY A 32 10.44 6.23 -8.40
C GLY A 32 10.25 5.89 -6.92
N ALA A 33 9.77 4.68 -6.61
CA ALA A 33 9.66 4.19 -5.25
C ALA A 33 11.04 4.09 -4.56
N ALA A 34 12.08 3.60 -5.25
CA ALA A 34 13.44 3.54 -4.69
C ALA A 34 14.01 4.94 -4.39
N GLU A 35 13.79 5.92 -5.29
CA GLU A 35 14.18 7.31 -5.06
C GLU A 35 13.44 7.92 -3.85
N GLN A 36 12.14 7.65 -3.72
CA GLN A 36 11.34 8.10 -2.58
C GLN A 36 11.82 7.44 -1.27
N ASN A 37 12.12 6.14 -1.30
CA ASN A 37 12.65 5.41 -0.14
C ASN A 37 14.01 5.95 0.29
N ALA A 38 14.88 6.33 -0.64
CA ALA A 38 16.15 6.98 -0.32
C ALA A 38 15.95 8.34 0.38
N ARG A 39 15.00 9.16 -0.11
CA ARG A 39 14.63 10.44 0.52
C ARG A 39 14.09 10.25 1.93
N LEU A 40 13.19 9.28 2.12
CA LEU A 40 12.65 8.95 3.43
C LEU A 40 13.75 8.41 4.35
N ASN A 41 14.62 7.52 3.89
CA ASN A 41 15.70 6.99 4.72
C ASN A 41 16.69 8.08 5.16
N ALA A 42 16.89 9.14 4.37
CA ALA A 42 17.70 10.30 4.77
C ALA A 42 17.11 11.06 5.97
N THR A 43 15.83 10.87 6.30
CA THR A 43 15.21 11.47 7.50
C THR A 43 15.31 10.58 8.73
N LEU A 44 15.86 9.37 8.64
CA LEU A 44 16.01 8.51 9.81
C LEU A 44 17.07 9.08 10.76
N VAL A 45 16.87 8.87 12.07
CA VAL A 45 17.93 9.14 13.06
C VAL A 45 19.16 8.30 12.68
N PRO A 46 20.36 8.90 12.62
CA PRO A 46 21.58 8.18 12.23
C PRO A 46 21.78 6.89 13.06
N GLY A 47 22.06 5.78 12.37
CA GLY A 47 22.27 4.47 13.00
C GLY A 47 20.99 3.68 13.30
N THR A 48 19.80 4.24 13.05
CA THR A 48 18.53 3.50 13.15
C THR A 48 18.18 2.76 11.87
N LYS A 49 17.38 1.70 11.99
CA LYS A 49 16.95 0.87 10.86
C LYS A 49 15.66 1.41 10.26
N SER A 50 15.51 1.28 8.93
CA SER A 50 14.25 1.54 8.23
C SER A 50 13.23 0.44 8.52
N ALA A 51 11.94 0.80 8.52
CA ALA A 51 10.84 -0.15 8.52
C ALA A 51 10.67 -0.83 7.16
N LEU A 52 11.22 -0.24 6.08
CA LEU A 52 11.43 -0.97 4.84
C LEU A 52 12.66 -1.89 5.00
N GLY A 53 12.44 -3.20 4.85
CA GLY A 53 13.52 -4.17 4.85
C GLY A 53 14.52 -3.91 3.72
N PRO A 54 15.80 -4.32 3.87
CA PRO A 54 16.80 -4.17 2.81
C PRO A 54 16.48 -5.04 1.58
N ASP A 55 15.66 -6.07 1.76
CA ASP A 55 15.21 -6.99 0.72
C ASP A 55 13.84 -7.59 1.09
N CYS A 56 13.34 -8.48 0.23
CA CYS A 56 12.03 -9.10 0.38
C CYS A 56 11.87 -10.01 1.60
N ASN A 57 12.97 -10.60 2.06
CA ASN A 57 13.01 -11.68 3.03
C ASN A 57 13.47 -11.19 4.41
N THR A 58 14.15 -10.05 4.45
CA THR A 58 14.64 -9.43 5.67
C THR A 58 13.60 -8.44 6.19
N ALA A 59 13.07 -8.70 7.39
CA ALA A 59 12.13 -7.79 8.03
C ALA A 59 12.77 -6.41 8.33
N GLY A 60 12.01 -5.34 8.13
CA GLY A 60 12.39 -4.01 8.58
C GLY A 60 12.15 -3.79 10.07
N ALA A 61 12.50 -2.59 10.54
CA ALA A 61 12.23 -2.17 11.91
C ALA A 61 10.72 -2.03 12.18
N VAL A 62 10.23 -2.51 13.32
CA VAL A 62 8.81 -2.36 13.72
C VAL A 62 8.43 -0.92 14.10
N SER A 63 9.41 -0.03 14.21
CA SER A 63 9.23 1.40 14.41
C SER A 63 10.42 2.16 13.82
N GLU A 64 10.19 3.37 13.35
CA GLU A 64 11.23 4.26 12.83
C GLU A 64 11.36 5.49 13.71
N GLN A 65 12.58 5.95 13.91
CA GLN A 65 12.84 7.26 14.50
C GLN A 65 13.26 8.20 13.39
N ARG A 66 12.48 9.25 13.16
CA ARG A 66 12.69 10.21 12.07
C ARG A 66 12.93 11.60 12.61
N GLN A 67 13.89 12.30 12.02
CA GLN A 67 14.17 13.70 12.30
C GLN A 67 13.39 14.59 11.35
N ALA A 68 12.68 15.57 11.91
CA ALA A 68 11.96 16.61 11.18
C ALA A 68 12.25 17.98 11.80
N ARG A 69 11.96 19.05 11.07
CA ARG A 69 11.98 20.41 11.64
C ARG A 69 10.58 20.79 12.08
N ASP A 70 10.45 21.27 13.31
CA ASP A 70 9.20 21.83 13.81
C ASP A 70 8.91 23.22 13.19
N ALA A 71 7.78 23.82 13.56
CA ALA A 71 7.39 25.15 13.08
C ALA A 71 8.39 26.27 13.47
N ALA A 72 9.23 26.05 14.49
CA ALA A 72 10.28 26.96 14.93
C ALA A 72 11.64 26.67 14.27
N GLY A 73 11.73 25.63 13.42
CA GLY A 73 12.95 25.22 12.73
C GLY A 73 13.87 24.29 13.54
N ASN A 74 13.49 23.92 14.77
CA ASN A 74 14.28 23.02 15.61
C ASN A 74 14.21 21.59 15.08
N LEU A 75 15.31 20.86 15.20
CA LEU A 75 15.33 19.45 14.86
C LEU A 75 14.66 18.64 15.98
N VAL A 76 13.58 17.95 15.63
CA VAL A 76 12.81 17.09 16.53
C VAL A 76 12.81 15.66 16.02
N THR A 77 12.79 14.70 16.95
CA THR A 77 12.72 13.28 16.63
C THR A 77 11.31 12.76 16.90
N HIS A 78 10.73 12.09 15.91
CA HIS A 78 9.45 11.41 16.00
C HIS A 78 9.67 9.90 15.91
N THR A 79 9.06 9.15 16.84
CA THR A 79 8.98 7.70 16.74
C THR A 79 7.65 7.35 16.09
N GLN A 80 7.69 6.59 15.00
CA GLN A 80 6.50 6.07 14.34
C GLN A 80 6.52 4.54 14.38
N ALA A 81 5.45 3.93 14.88
CA ALA A 81 5.27 2.49 14.74
C ALA A 81 4.92 2.16 13.29
N ALA A 82 5.42 1.03 12.79
CA ALA A 82 5.27 0.63 11.41
C ALA A 82 4.58 -0.73 11.31
N TYR A 83 3.49 -0.79 10.56
CA TYR A 83 2.67 -1.99 10.33
C TYR A 83 2.31 -2.07 8.85
N SER A 84 2.23 -3.30 8.32
CA SER A 84 1.66 -3.50 6.98
C SER A 84 0.88 -4.81 6.88
N TRP A 85 -0.03 -4.84 5.92
CA TRP A 85 -0.70 -6.04 5.44
C TRP A 85 -1.01 -5.87 3.96
N THR A 86 -1.29 -6.96 3.27
CA THR A 86 -1.59 -6.95 1.83
C THR A 86 -2.34 -8.21 1.42
N GLY A 87 -2.93 -8.15 0.22
CA GLY A 87 -3.44 -9.28 -0.54
C GLY A 87 -2.41 -9.90 -1.49
N GLN A 88 -2.74 -11.12 -1.91
CA GLN A 88 -2.09 -11.83 -3.02
C GLN A 88 -3.15 -12.45 -3.96
N GLY A 89 -4.35 -11.88 -3.95
CA GLY A 89 -5.52 -12.32 -4.72
C GLY A 89 -5.70 -11.59 -6.05
N GLY A 90 -4.64 -11.00 -6.60
CA GLY A 90 -4.63 -10.47 -7.96
C GLY A 90 -4.93 -11.58 -8.98
N PRO A 91 -4.19 -12.71 -9.02
CA PRO A 91 -4.44 -13.79 -9.96
C PRO A 91 -5.84 -14.40 -9.83
N PHE A 92 -6.52 -14.52 -10.97
CA PHE A 92 -7.90 -15.01 -11.04
C PHE A 92 -8.06 -16.46 -10.55
N SER A 93 -9.12 -16.73 -9.79
CA SER A 93 -9.50 -18.08 -9.36
C SER A 93 -11.00 -18.28 -9.47
N LEU A 94 -11.45 -19.30 -10.22
CA LEU A 94 -12.88 -19.63 -10.34
C LEU A 94 -13.57 -19.93 -9.00
N LEU A 95 -12.83 -20.36 -7.98
CA LEU A 95 -13.40 -20.75 -6.68
C LEU A 95 -13.32 -19.66 -5.61
N ARG A 96 -12.56 -18.59 -5.86
CA ARG A 96 -12.33 -17.53 -4.85
C ARG A 96 -12.60 -16.13 -5.37
N SER A 97 -12.52 -15.91 -6.68
CA SER A 97 -12.72 -14.60 -7.26
C SER A 97 -14.19 -14.18 -7.26
N ASN A 98 -14.42 -12.91 -6.98
CA ASN A 98 -15.76 -12.34 -6.93
C ASN A 98 -16.18 -11.93 -8.34
N LEU A 99 -16.93 -12.80 -9.01
CA LEU A 99 -17.35 -12.62 -10.40
C LEU A 99 -18.39 -11.50 -10.59
N LEU A 100 -18.99 -11.02 -9.50
CA LEU A 100 -19.93 -9.89 -9.54
C LEU A 100 -19.21 -8.54 -9.50
N ASP A 101 -17.93 -8.52 -9.13
CA ASP A 101 -17.12 -7.31 -9.15
C ASP A 101 -16.37 -7.19 -10.49
N PRO A 102 -16.70 -6.20 -11.34
CA PRO A 102 -16.02 -6.00 -12.61
C PRO A 102 -14.53 -5.67 -12.46
N THR A 103 -14.08 -5.15 -11.30
CA THR A 103 -12.65 -4.85 -11.11
C THR A 103 -11.80 -6.10 -10.87
N THR A 104 -12.41 -7.23 -10.51
CA THR A 104 -11.70 -8.50 -10.37
C THR A 104 -10.96 -8.87 -11.66
N VAL A 105 -11.63 -8.77 -12.81
CA VAL A 105 -11.02 -9.10 -14.12
C VAL A 105 -9.90 -8.11 -14.48
N MET A 106 -10.10 -6.83 -14.17
CA MET A 106 -9.10 -5.79 -14.39
C MET A 106 -7.83 -6.07 -13.58
N MET A 107 -7.98 -6.30 -12.26
CA MET A 107 -6.86 -6.57 -11.35
C MET A 107 -6.18 -7.91 -11.67
N SER A 108 -6.91 -8.93 -12.09
CA SER A 108 -6.31 -10.20 -12.53
C SER A 108 -5.51 -10.07 -13.83
N THR A 109 -5.94 -9.21 -14.74
CA THR A 109 -5.19 -8.95 -15.97
C THR A 109 -3.88 -8.24 -15.67
N SER A 110 -3.91 -7.22 -14.81
CA SER A 110 -2.69 -6.52 -14.38
C SER A 110 -1.78 -7.41 -13.52
N ALA A 111 -2.34 -8.27 -12.67
CA ALA A 111 -1.59 -9.28 -11.92
C ALA A 111 -0.77 -10.19 -12.85
N GLY A 112 -1.38 -10.68 -13.94
CA GLY A 112 -0.68 -11.49 -14.93
C GLY A 112 0.47 -10.73 -15.61
N LEU A 113 0.28 -9.45 -15.92
CA LEU A 113 1.36 -8.60 -16.46
C LEU A 113 2.50 -8.41 -15.46
N MET A 114 2.19 -8.24 -14.18
CA MET A 114 3.19 -8.13 -13.10
C MET A 114 3.97 -9.43 -12.93
N ASP A 115 3.29 -10.58 -12.97
CA ASP A 115 3.93 -11.90 -12.89
C ASP A 115 4.88 -12.14 -14.06
N LEU A 116 4.50 -11.76 -15.29
CA LEU A 116 5.39 -11.80 -16.46
C LEU A 116 6.64 -10.92 -16.30
N LYS A 117 6.60 -9.90 -15.43
CA LYS A 117 7.74 -9.06 -15.07
C LYS A 117 8.49 -9.55 -13.82
N GLY A 118 8.11 -10.70 -13.27
CA GLY A 118 8.76 -11.32 -12.12
C GLY A 118 8.39 -10.70 -10.77
N ALA A 119 7.22 -10.06 -10.67
CA ALA A 119 6.78 -9.43 -9.42
C ALA A 119 6.48 -10.45 -8.29
N GLY A 120 6.11 -11.69 -8.65
CA GLY A 120 5.66 -12.72 -7.71
C GLY A 120 4.25 -12.46 -7.20
N PRO A 121 3.82 -13.13 -6.10
CA PRO A 121 2.49 -12.94 -5.52
C PRO A 121 2.12 -11.47 -5.36
N ASN A 122 0.94 -11.08 -5.81
CA ASN A 122 0.53 -9.68 -5.93
C ASN A 122 -1.00 -9.52 -5.86
N ASP A 123 -1.43 -8.29 -5.61
CA ASP A 123 -2.85 -7.89 -5.53
C ASP A 123 -3.40 -7.34 -6.87
N GLY A 124 -2.61 -7.39 -7.95
CA GLY A 124 -2.92 -6.79 -9.24
C GLY A 124 -2.28 -5.42 -9.49
N LEU A 125 -1.73 -4.74 -8.49
CA LEU A 125 -0.99 -3.48 -8.65
C LEU A 125 0.31 -3.43 -7.86
N VAL A 126 0.35 -4.07 -6.70
CA VAL A 126 1.49 -4.11 -5.78
C VAL A 126 1.83 -5.57 -5.47
N SER A 127 3.12 -5.91 -5.52
CA SER A 127 3.56 -7.24 -5.11
C SER A 127 3.63 -7.35 -3.59
N VAL A 128 3.44 -8.58 -3.08
CA VAL A 128 3.62 -8.90 -1.67
C VAL A 128 5.00 -8.47 -1.17
N CYS A 129 6.00 -8.53 -2.03
CA CYS A 129 7.34 -8.06 -1.69
C CYS A 129 7.37 -6.55 -1.43
N SER A 130 6.76 -5.78 -2.33
CA SER A 130 6.77 -4.32 -2.31
C SER A 130 5.89 -3.71 -1.21
N SER A 131 4.95 -4.47 -0.63
CA SER A 131 4.04 -4.01 0.43
C SER A 131 4.56 -4.28 1.86
N LYS A 132 5.72 -4.94 2.01
CA LYS A 132 6.31 -5.20 3.34
C LYS A 132 6.89 -3.92 3.94
N TRP A 133 6.34 -3.51 5.08
CA TRP A 133 6.82 -2.38 5.85
C TRP A 133 6.54 -2.57 7.33
N GLY A 134 7.58 -2.51 8.15
CA GLY A 134 7.50 -2.68 9.59
C GLY A 134 7.06 -4.08 10.04
N ARG A 135 6.18 -4.13 11.05
CA ARG A 135 5.55 -5.37 11.51
C ARG A 135 4.51 -5.81 10.49
N VAL A 136 4.89 -6.75 9.63
CA VAL A 136 4.01 -7.37 8.64
C VAL A 136 3.00 -8.27 9.35
N LEU A 137 1.72 -7.91 9.30
CA LEU A 137 0.63 -8.58 9.99
C LEU A 137 0.07 -9.77 9.20
N ALA A 138 -0.06 -9.60 7.88
CA ALA A 138 -0.53 -10.63 6.96
C ALA A 138 -0.19 -10.26 5.52
N THR A 139 0.17 -11.27 4.72
CA THR A 139 0.41 -11.11 3.26
C THR A 139 -0.39 -12.11 2.43
N GLY A 140 -1.27 -12.87 3.08
CA GLY A 140 -1.89 -14.06 2.52
C GLY A 140 -3.36 -13.91 2.17
N TYR A 141 -3.95 -12.72 2.38
CA TYR A 141 -5.35 -12.49 2.04
C TYR A 141 -5.55 -12.69 0.55
N TYR A 142 -6.62 -13.37 0.16
CA TYR A 142 -6.99 -13.50 -1.24
C TYR A 142 -7.74 -12.25 -1.69
N TRP A 143 -7.07 -11.10 -1.59
CA TRP A 143 -7.56 -9.79 -2.02
C TRP A 143 -6.82 -9.32 -3.25
N ASN A 144 -7.55 -8.73 -4.20
CA ASN A 144 -6.99 -7.80 -5.16
C ASN A 144 -6.87 -6.40 -4.51
N HIS A 145 -6.21 -5.46 -5.20
CA HIS A 145 -5.88 -4.15 -4.65
C HIS A 145 -7.11 -3.34 -4.18
N LEU A 146 -8.26 -3.51 -4.84
CA LEU A 146 -9.48 -2.77 -4.49
C LEU A 146 -10.26 -3.44 -3.34
N ASP A 147 -10.17 -4.76 -3.22
CA ASP A 147 -10.74 -5.49 -2.08
C ASP A 147 -10.16 -4.95 -0.76
N GLU A 148 -8.87 -4.61 -0.72
CA GLU A 148 -8.18 -4.10 0.49
C GLU A 148 -8.84 -2.84 1.09
N VAL A 149 -9.54 -2.07 0.25
CA VAL A 149 -10.27 -0.86 0.60
C VAL A 149 -11.78 -1.00 0.46
N ASN A 150 -12.28 -2.23 0.46
CA ASN A 150 -13.72 -2.56 0.35
C ASN A 150 -14.36 -2.04 -0.95
N GLN A 151 -13.60 -2.04 -2.04
CA GLN A 151 -14.05 -1.67 -3.38
C GLN A 151 -14.04 -2.88 -4.33
N MET A 152 -14.96 -2.94 -5.30
CA MET A 152 -15.98 -1.91 -5.57
C MET A 152 -17.29 -2.15 -4.83
N ALA A 153 -17.86 -1.08 -4.27
CA ALA A 153 -19.18 -1.10 -3.61
C ALA A 153 -19.33 -2.18 -2.49
N GLY A 154 -18.23 -2.57 -1.84
CA GLY A 154 -18.23 -3.59 -0.79
C GLY A 154 -18.26 -5.03 -1.27
N LEU A 155 -18.04 -5.27 -2.57
CA LEU A 155 -17.68 -6.58 -3.08
C LEU A 155 -16.20 -6.83 -2.80
N TYR A 156 -15.89 -8.03 -2.32
CA TYR A 156 -14.51 -8.47 -2.05
C TYR A 156 -14.43 -10.00 -2.20
N GLN A 157 -13.21 -10.52 -2.37
CA GLN A 157 -12.96 -11.94 -2.68
C GLN A 157 -12.75 -12.84 -1.45
N ASP A 158 -12.33 -12.30 -0.31
CA ASP A 158 -11.92 -13.08 0.88
C ASP A 158 -12.47 -12.49 2.18
N VAL A 159 -11.71 -12.48 3.27
CA VAL A 159 -12.10 -11.90 4.56
C VAL A 159 -12.55 -10.44 4.40
N ASP A 160 -13.46 -9.99 5.28
CA ASP A 160 -13.97 -8.61 5.21
C ASP A 160 -12.84 -7.60 5.57
N PRO A 161 -12.42 -6.72 4.64
CA PRO A 161 -11.34 -5.76 4.87
C PRO A 161 -11.63 -4.78 6.01
N ARG A 162 -12.90 -4.47 6.26
CA ARG A 162 -13.32 -3.60 7.38
C ARG A 162 -12.98 -4.26 8.72
N THR A 163 -13.13 -5.58 8.82
CA THR A 163 -12.79 -6.30 10.06
C THR A 163 -11.28 -6.31 10.32
N VAL A 164 -10.45 -6.37 9.26
CA VAL A 164 -8.99 -6.27 9.37
C VAL A 164 -8.57 -4.88 9.85
N ILE A 165 -9.17 -3.81 9.30
CA ILE A 165 -8.92 -2.43 9.74
C ILE A 165 -9.36 -2.23 11.20
N LEU A 166 -10.57 -2.70 11.58
CA LEU A 166 -11.07 -2.61 12.96
C LEU A 166 -10.19 -3.39 13.94
N SER A 167 -9.73 -4.58 13.55
CA SER A 167 -8.77 -5.37 14.32
C SER A 167 -7.45 -4.63 14.50
N HIS A 168 -6.98 -3.92 13.46
CA HIS A 168 -5.79 -3.09 13.57
C HIS A 168 -5.97 -1.88 14.48
N ALA A 169 -7.12 -1.19 14.44
CA ALA A 169 -7.40 -0.11 15.38
C ALA A 169 -7.36 -0.58 16.85
N ASN A 170 -7.91 -1.78 17.13
CA ASN A 170 -7.79 -2.39 18.45
C ASN A 170 -6.33 -2.72 18.82
N ARG A 171 -5.51 -3.16 17.86
CA ARG A 171 -4.08 -3.39 18.06
C ARG A 171 -3.35 -2.09 18.42
N LEU A 172 -3.58 -1.01 17.68
CA LEU A 172 -2.97 0.30 17.97
C LEU A 172 -3.33 0.78 19.37
N ARG A 173 -4.60 0.69 19.77
CA ARG A 173 -5.03 1.00 21.14
C ARG A 173 -4.29 0.16 22.19
N ASN A 174 -4.12 -1.13 21.95
CA ASN A 174 -3.43 -2.04 22.88
C ASN A 174 -1.91 -1.75 22.93
N ASP A 175 -1.33 -1.27 21.83
CA ASP A 175 0.05 -0.80 21.74
C ASP A 175 0.23 0.62 22.33
N GLN A 176 -0.86 1.24 22.83
CA GLN A 176 -0.89 2.61 23.40
C GLN A 176 -0.49 3.70 22.40
N LEU A 177 -0.96 3.57 21.15
CA LEU A 177 -0.79 4.52 20.06
C LEU A 177 -2.09 5.27 19.72
#